data_AF-A0A7Y2I350-F1
#
_entry.id   AF-A0A7Y2I350-F1
#
_cell.length_a   1.000
_cell.length_b   1.000
_cell.length_c   1.000
_cell.angle_alpha   90.00
_cell.angle_beta   90.00
_cell.angle_gamma   90.00
#
_symmetry.space_group_name_H-M   'P 1'
#
loop_
_entity.id
_entity.type
_entity.pdbx_description
1 polymer ?
#
loop_
_entity_poly.entity_id
_entity_poly.type
_entity_poly.pdbx_seq_one_letter_code
_entity_poly.pdbx_strand_id
1 'polypeptide(L)'
;MTTISASEFKSETEFEIVRQEAEQTIKQAQTDKLMADKITYLEENFEELFTKHYSGSPPDSLKERTVVFEKQMGSRLLFRLQCVEVGRGRPLQLVMKYTHDLDTGKWEFYRDSQ
;
A
#
# COMPACT_ATOMS: atom_id res chain seq x y z
N MET A 1 -19.74 10.87 28.31
CA MET A 1 -19.01 9.69 27.78
C MET A 1 -18.07 9.21 28.86
N THR A 2 -18.45 8.14 29.57
CA THR A 2 -17.62 7.50 30.58
C THR A 2 -16.54 6.73 29.83
N THR A 3 -15.34 7.31 29.75
CA THR A 3 -14.16 6.67 29.17
C THR A 3 -13.83 5.39 29.96
N ILE A 4 -13.53 4.31 29.24
CA ILE A 4 -13.05 3.00 29.76
C ILE A 4 -11.93 3.18 30.80
N SER A 5 -11.18 4.29 30.73
CA SER A 5 -10.16 4.72 31.69
C SER A 5 -10.64 4.97 33.13
N ALA A 6 -11.96 5.08 33.38
CA ALA A 6 -12.54 5.32 34.70
C ALA A 6 -13.22 4.08 35.33
N SER A 7 -13.03 2.89 34.75
CA SER A 7 -13.60 1.63 35.24
C SER A 7 -12.96 1.17 36.56
N GLU A 8 -13.78 0.68 37.51
CA GLU A 8 -13.32 0.08 38.78
C GLU A 8 -12.57 -1.25 38.58
N PHE A 9 -12.68 -1.86 37.39
CA PHE A 9 -12.03 -3.12 37.01
C PHE A 9 -10.61 -2.95 36.43
N LYS A 10 -10.06 -1.73 36.46
CA LYS A 10 -8.75 -1.39 35.85
C LYS A 10 -7.58 -2.20 36.42
N SER A 11 -7.71 -2.74 37.62
CA SER A 11 -6.71 -3.57 38.30
C SER A 11 -6.85 -5.07 38.00
N GLU A 12 -7.85 -5.48 37.23
CA GLU A 12 -8.05 -6.87 36.84
C GLU A 12 -7.22 -7.18 35.59
N THR A 13 -6.40 -8.22 35.68
CA THR A 13 -5.55 -8.68 34.58
C THR A 13 -6.34 -8.94 33.30
N GLU A 14 -7.58 -9.43 33.42
CA GLU A 14 -8.47 -9.69 32.28
C GLU A 14 -8.87 -8.40 31.55
N PHE A 15 -9.19 -7.32 32.28
CA PHE A 15 -9.53 -6.04 31.70
C PHE A 15 -8.33 -5.40 30.97
N GLU A 16 -7.13 -5.56 31.52
CA GLU A 16 -5.90 -5.08 30.91
C GLU A 16 -5.53 -5.86 29.63
N ILE A 17 -5.77 -7.17 29.61
CA ILE A 17 -5.61 -8.01 28.40
C ILE A 17 -6.56 -7.54 27.30
N VAL A 18 -7.85 -7.38 27.61
CA VAL A 18 -8.85 -6.92 26.63
C VAL A 18 -8.49 -5.53 26.08
N ARG A 19 -7.96 -4.65 26.92
CA ARG A 19 -7.48 -3.33 26.48
C ARG A 19 -6.32 -3.44 25.50
N GLN A 20 -5.32 -4.28 25.79
CA GLN A 20 -4.17 -4.49 24.92
C GLN A 20 -4.56 -5.13 23.58
N GLU A 21 -5.46 -6.12 23.59
CA GLU A 21 -6.00 -6.73 22.38
C GLU A 21 -6.77 -5.73 21.52
N ALA A 22 -7.58 -4.87 22.16
CA ALA A 22 -8.29 -3.80 21.46
C ALA A 22 -7.31 -2.79 20.83
N GLU A 23 -6.28 -2.36 21.57
CA GLU A 23 -5.24 -1.47 21.06
C GLU A 23 -4.48 -2.09 19.88
N GLN A 24 -4.16 -3.39 19.94
CA GLN A 24 -3.51 -4.11 18.84
C GLN A 24 -4.42 -4.20 17.61
N THR A 25 -5.70 -4.50 17.82
CA THR A 25 -6.71 -4.57 16.74
C THR A 25 -6.85 -3.22 16.04
N ILE A 26 -6.88 -2.13 16.80
CA ILE A 26 -6.94 -0.77 16.24
C ILE A 26 -5.71 -0.47 15.40
N LYS A 27 -4.50 -0.79 15.91
CA LYS A 27 -3.25 -0.58 15.16
C LYS A 27 -3.21 -1.41 13.87
N GLN A 28 -3.69 -2.65 13.91
CA GLN A 28 -3.76 -3.49 12.73
C GLN A 28 -4.73 -2.90 11.70
N ALA A 29 -5.94 -2.52 12.11
CA ALA A 29 -6.93 -1.91 11.22
C ALA A 29 -6.43 -0.60 10.58
N GLN A 30 -5.70 0.23 11.34
CA GLN A 30 -5.06 1.43 10.80
C GLN A 30 -3.99 1.10 9.75
N THR A 31 -3.20 0.06 10.00
CA THR A 31 -2.17 -0.41 9.06
C THR A 31 -2.80 -0.97 7.79
N ASP A 32 -3.85 -1.78 7.92
CA ASP A 32 -4.57 -2.38 6.79
C ASP A 32 -5.21 -1.28 5.93
N LYS A 33 -5.83 -0.29 6.56
CA LYS A 33 -6.38 0.87 5.87
C LYS A 33 -5.30 1.65 5.14
N LEU A 34 -4.17 1.92 5.79
CA LEU A 34 -3.04 2.60 5.17
C LEU A 34 -2.56 1.84 3.93
N MET A 35 -2.38 0.51 4.03
CA MET A 35 -1.96 -0.31 2.89
C MET A 35 -2.99 -0.27 1.76
N ALA A 36 -4.28 -0.42 2.07
CA ALA A 36 -5.36 -0.37 1.10
C ALA A 36 -5.37 0.97 0.35
N ASP A 37 -5.28 2.10 1.07
CA ASP A 37 -5.25 3.43 0.46
C ASP A 37 -4.06 3.59 -0.51
N LYS A 38 -2.87 3.05 -0.18
CA LYS A 38 -1.70 3.12 -1.07
C LYS A 38 -1.80 2.19 -2.28
N ILE A 39 -2.38 1.01 -2.10
CA ILE A 39 -2.67 0.06 -3.18
C ILE A 39 -3.66 0.69 -4.17
N THR A 40 -4.79 1.21 -3.66
CA THR A 40 -5.81 1.87 -4.48
C THR A 40 -5.23 3.03 -5.26
N TYR A 41 -4.40 3.89 -4.66
CA TYR A 41 -3.74 4.96 -5.38
C TYR A 41 -2.93 4.44 -6.58
N LEU A 42 -2.09 3.41 -6.40
CA LEU A 42 -1.27 2.87 -7.48
C LEU A 42 -2.13 2.20 -8.57
N GLU A 43 -3.23 1.56 -8.19
CA GLU A 43 -4.17 0.95 -9.12
C GLU A 43 -4.97 1.97 -9.92
N GLU A 44 -5.43 3.05 -9.30
CA GLU A 44 -6.21 4.09 -9.98
C GLU A 44 -5.34 4.93 -10.93
N ASN A 45 -4.06 5.09 -10.60
CA ASN A 45 -3.13 5.93 -11.36
C ASN A 45 -2.18 5.12 -12.27
N PHE A 46 -2.41 3.81 -12.43
CA PHE A 46 -1.44 2.93 -13.10
C PHE A 46 -1.14 3.33 -14.56
N GLU A 47 -2.13 3.78 -15.33
CA GLU A 47 -1.94 4.20 -16.73
C GLU A 47 -0.98 5.39 -16.83
N GLU A 48 -1.16 6.41 -15.99
CA GLU A 48 -0.26 7.58 -15.94
C GLU A 48 1.14 7.14 -15.53
N LEU A 49 1.25 6.32 -14.48
CA LEU A 49 2.53 5.84 -13.99
C LEU A 49 3.28 5.03 -15.05
N PHE A 50 2.61 4.14 -15.79
CA PHE A 50 3.23 3.35 -16.86
C PHE A 50 3.58 4.22 -18.07
N THR A 51 2.68 5.07 -18.55
CA THR A 51 2.92 5.90 -19.75
C THR A 51 4.02 6.93 -19.55
N LYS A 52 4.25 7.39 -18.31
CA LYS A 52 5.38 8.25 -17.96
C LYS A 52 6.75 7.59 -18.17
N HIS A 53 6.85 6.28 -17.99
CA HIS A 53 8.11 5.54 -18.08
C HIS A 53 8.22 4.66 -19.34
N TYR A 54 7.08 4.25 -19.89
CA TYR A 54 6.92 3.46 -21.10
C TYR A 54 6.08 4.25 -22.10
N SER A 55 6.70 5.25 -22.74
CA SER A 55 6.04 6.12 -23.73
C SER A 55 5.56 5.36 -24.98
N GLY A 56 5.97 4.09 -25.12
CA GLY A 56 5.52 3.22 -26.19
C GLY A 56 4.07 2.82 -26.04
N SER A 57 3.58 2.52 -24.84
CA SER A 57 2.33 1.76 -24.64
C SER A 57 1.12 2.70 -24.52
N PRO A 58 0.11 2.63 -25.41
CA PRO A 58 -1.10 3.44 -25.29
C PRO A 58 -1.85 3.11 -23.98
N PRO A 59 -2.47 4.07 -23.26
CA PRO A 59 -3.22 3.78 -22.04
C PRO A 59 -4.25 2.64 -22.20
N ASP A 60 -5.01 2.66 -23.29
CA ASP A 60 -6.05 1.66 -23.59
C ASP A 60 -5.50 0.23 -23.78
N SER A 61 -4.21 0.08 -24.05
CA SER A 61 -3.52 -1.20 -24.20
C SER A 61 -3.15 -1.84 -22.86
N LEU A 62 -3.17 -1.08 -21.76
CA LEU A 62 -2.78 -1.55 -20.44
C LEU A 62 -3.99 -2.15 -19.72
N LYS A 63 -3.88 -3.42 -19.31
CA LYS A 63 -4.94 -4.21 -18.66
C LYS A 63 -4.40 -4.95 -17.45
N GLU A 64 -5.30 -5.55 -16.68
CA GLU A 64 -4.95 -6.48 -15.60
C GLU A 64 -3.92 -5.92 -14.60
N ARG A 65 -4.21 -4.73 -14.09
CA ARG A 65 -3.38 -4.09 -13.07
C ARG A 65 -3.36 -4.91 -11.78
N THR A 66 -2.21 -4.97 -11.12
CA THR A 66 -2.08 -5.55 -9.78
C THR A 66 -1.01 -4.79 -9.02
N VAL A 67 -1.27 -4.52 -7.75
CA VAL A 67 -0.30 -3.92 -6.84
C VAL A 67 -0.03 -4.87 -5.67
N VAL A 68 1.24 -5.04 -5.34
CA VAL A 68 1.69 -5.90 -4.23
C VAL A 68 2.63 -5.11 -3.35
N PHE A 69 2.34 -5.03 -2.06
CA PHE A 69 3.29 -4.55 -1.07
C PHE A 69 4.44 -5.56 -0.93
N GLU A 70 5.68 -5.13 -1.13
CA GLU A 70 6.84 -6.00 -1.01
C GLU A 70 7.43 -5.98 0.41
N LYS A 71 7.74 -4.78 0.93
CA LYS A 71 8.39 -4.60 2.23
C LYS A 71 8.39 -3.14 2.67
N GLN A 72 8.66 -2.93 3.97
CA GLN A 72 9.00 -1.63 4.53
C GLN A 72 10.52 -1.48 4.65
N MET A 73 11.04 -0.29 4.33
CA MET A 73 12.45 0.11 4.37
C MET A 73 12.58 1.42 5.15
N GLY A 74 12.68 1.35 6.47
CA GLY A 74 12.61 2.54 7.33
C GLY A 74 11.22 3.18 7.26
N SER A 75 11.14 4.46 6.91
CA SER A 75 9.86 5.15 6.69
C SER A 75 9.28 4.95 5.28
N ARG A 76 9.92 4.16 4.42
CA ARG A 76 9.43 3.92 3.04
C ARG A 76 8.74 2.58 2.90
N LEU A 77 7.60 2.58 2.22
CA LEU A 77 6.87 1.37 1.82
C LEU A 77 7.17 1.07 0.36
N LEU A 78 7.65 -0.13 0.05
CA LEU A 78 7.92 -0.57 -1.32
C LEU A 78 6.75 -1.36 -1.88
N PHE A 79 6.27 -0.95 -3.04
CA PHE A 79 5.21 -1.61 -3.78
C PHE A 79 5.69 -2.00 -5.18
N ARG A 80 5.23 -3.17 -5.64
CA ARG A 80 5.37 -3.63 -7.02
C ARG A 80 4.04 -3.45 -7.73
N LEU A 81 4.03 -2.63 -8.76
CA LEU A 81 2.91 -2.39 -9.65
C LEU A 81 3.15 -3.13 -10.96
N GLN A 82 2.21 -3.95 -11.39
CA GLN A 82 2.27 -4.72 -12.63
C GLN A 82 1.00 -4.53 -13.46
N CYS A 83 1.11 -4.65 -14.77
CA CYS A 83 -0.01 -4.73 -15.70
C CYS A 83 0.38 -5.55 -16.95
N VAL A 84 -0.59 -5.84 -17.81
CA VAL A 84 -0.40 -6.53 -19.08
C VAL A 84 -0.69 -5.56 -20.22
N GLU A 85 0.27 -5.35 -21.11
CA GLU A 85 0.09 -4.63 -22.37
C GLU A 85 -0.42 -5.59 -23.46
N VAL A 86 -1.53 -5.22 -24.11
CA VAL A 86 -2.17 -5.99 -25.20
C VAL A 86 -2.33 -5.14 -26.47
N GLY A 87 -2.51 -5.77 -27.64
CA GLY A 87 -2.80 -5.06 -28.89
C GLY A 87 -1.60 -4.72 -29.78
N ARG A 88 -0.38 -5.09 -29.38
CA ARG A 88 0.85 -4.99 -30.20
C ARG A 88 1.48 -6.34 -30.54
N GLY A 89 0.67 -7.40 -30.56
CA GLY A 89 1.12 -8.77 -30.75
C GLY A 89 1.03 -9.58 -29.46
N ARG A 90 2.14 -10.22 -29.06
CA ARG A 90 2.16 -11.04 -27.84
C ARG A 90 1.94 -10.17 -26.60
N PRO A 91 1.03 -10.55 -25.69
CA PRO A 91 0.87 -9.84 -24.42
C PRO A 91 2.18 -9.73 -23.66
N LEU A 92 2.47 -8.54 -23.15
CA LEU A 92 3.70 -8.25 -22.41
C LEU A 92 3.34 -7.83 -20.98
N GLN A 93 3.93 -8.51 -20.00
CA GLN A 93 3.79 -8.09 -18.61
C GLN A 93 4.79 -6.96 -18.32
N LEU A 94 4.27 -5.80 -17.93
CA LEU A 94 5.05 -4.66 -17.49
C LEU A 94 5.07 -4.63 -15.96
N VAL A 95 6.23 -4.32 -15.39
CA VAL A 95 6.42 -4.26 -13.93
C VAL A 95 7.23 -3.03 -13.58
N MET A 96 6.76 -2.28 -12.59
CA MET A 96 7.44 -1.15 -11.98
C MET A 96 7.42 -1.28 -10.47
N LYS A 97 8.36 -0.62 -9.81
CA LYS A 97 8.40 -0.52 -8.36
C LYS A 97 8.32 0.94 -7.94
N TYR A 98 7.56 1.20 -6.89
CA TYR A 98 7.38 2.53 -6.30
C TYR A 98 7.55 2.48 -4.80
N THR A 99 8.17 3.50 -4.24
CA THR A 99 8.23 3.72 -2.79
C THR A 99 7.32 4.86 -2.38
N HIS A 100 6.54 4.67 -1.32
CA HIS A 100 5.84 5.74 -0.62
C HIS A 100 6.54 6.04 0.71
N ASP A 101 7.03 7.26 0.88
CA ASP A 101 7.66 7.73 2.11
C ASP A 101 6.57 8.18 3.10
N LEU A 102 6.53 7.59 4.29
CA LEU A 102 5.51 7.84 5.32
C LEU A 102 5.69 9.18 6.03
N ASP A 103 6.91 9.73 6.05
CA ASP A 103 7.19 10.99 6.72
C ASP A 103 6.78 12.18 5.83
N THR A 104 7.04 12.06 4.52
CA THR A 104 6.80 13.12 3.55
C THR A 104 5.53 12.94 2.72
N GLY A 105 4.95 11.75 2.71
CA GLY A 105 3.80 11.39 1.89
C GLY A 105 4.09 11.29 0.40
N LYS A 106 5.37 11.24 0.00
CA LYS A 106 5.78 11.30 -1.42
C LYS A 106 5.96 9.92 -2.03
N TRP A 107 5.58 9.82 -3.30
CA TRP A 107 5.85 8.68 -4.15
C TRP A 107 7.13 8.88 -4.97
N GLU A 108 7.98 7.86 -5.03
CA GLU A 108 9.20 7.84 -5.83
C GLU A 108 9.28 6.54 -6.64
N PHE A 109 9.74 6.62 -7.90
CA PHE A 109 10.03 5.44 -8.69
C PHE A 109 11.26 4.73 -8.12
N TYR A 110 11.10 3.47 -7.76
CA TYR A 110 12.18 2.68 -7.17
C TYR A 110 13.06 2.11 -8.28
N ARG A 111 14.31 2.58 -8.34
CA ARG A 111 15.36 2.02 -9.18
C ARG A 111 16.24 1.17 -8.29
N ASP A 112 16.34 -0.13 -8.55
CA ASP A 112 17.45 -0.90 -8.00
C ASP A 112 18.74 -0.30 -8.59
N SER A 113 19.53 0.35 -7.75
CA SER A 113 20.93 0.60 -8.05
C SER A 113 21.60 -0.78 -8.04
N GLN A 114 21.98 -1.27 -9.23
CA GLN A 114 22.83 -2.45 -9.37
C GLN A 114 24.11 -2.33 -8.54
#